data_AF-A0A963LFZ2-F1
#
_entry.id   AF-A0A963LFZ2-F1
#
_cell.length_a   1.000
_cell.length_b   1.000
_cell.length_c   1.000
_cell.angle_alpha   90.00
_cell.angle_beta   90.00
_cell.angle_gamma   90.00
#
_symmetry.space_group_name_H-M   'P 1'
#
loop_
_entity.id
_entity.type
_entity.pdbx_description
1 polymer ?
#
loop_
_entity_poly.entity_id
_entity_poly.type
_entity_poly.pdbx_seq_one_letter_code
_entity_poly.pdbx_strand_id
1 'polypeptide(L)'
;MPKPNRWGWIVTLVALSGAAMVLFFLLSISTGNRVEYERQFEWLFWGNVVVAALLTLAITVAVARLLLRVRGGKFGSRMLLRLAVTFAFVGVVPGVLIYTVSYQFVARSIESWFDVKVEGALDAGLALGRATLEGQVKELGVKTLAAAERLGDAGPVLPPLALERLREQLAASDVAIVDASGQVTLSAGGTDSALVPRRPDPTLLREARSSRVASRLQGLESDAGVPTPNATRARALALIPSNNFALDAQDRFLMVTQAVPPNLAANALAVQAAYSEYQQRALA
;
A
#
# COMPACT_ATOMS: atom_id res chain seq x y z
N MET A 1 -65.62 -25.42 25.37
CA MET A 1 -64.50 -25.64 24.42
C MET A 1 -63.86 -24.30 24.09
N PRO A 2 -62.64 -23.98 24.57
CA PRO A 2 -62.00 -22.71 24.25
C PRO A 2 -61.62 -22.68 22.76
N LYS A 3 -61.97 -21.60 22.05
CA LYS A 3 -61.68 -21.44 20.62
C LYS A 3 -60.17 -21.57 20.39
N PRO A 4 -59.72 -22.32 19.37
CA PRO A 4 -58.29 -22.49 19.10
C PRO A 4 -57.66 -21.12 18.83
N ASN A 5 -56.51 -20.87 19.47
CA ASN A 5 -55.79 -19.60 19.47
C ASN A 5 -55.10 -19.34 18.11
N ARG A 6 -55.90 -19.17 17.05
CA ARG A 6 -55.45 -19.02 15.64
C ARG A 6 -54.42 -17.91 15.45
N TRP A 7 -54.49 -16.86 16.25
CA TRP A 7 -53.53 -15.75 16.24
C TRP A 7 -52.13 -16.14 16.72
N GLY A 8 -52.02 -17.05 17.69
CA GLY A 8 -50.71 -17.53 18.16
C GLY A 8 -49.96 -18.29 17.06
N TRP A 9 -50.66 -19.18 16.35
CA TRP A 9 -50.10 -19.96 15.25
C TRP A 9 -49.59 -19.10 14.10
N ILE A 10 -50.32 -18.02 13.74
CA ILE A 10 -49.89 -17.09 12.69
C ILE A 10 -48.58 -16.39 13.09
N VAL A 11 -48.49 -15.88 14.32
CA VAL A 11 -47.27 -15.20 14.80
C VAL A 11 -46.09 -16.16 14.86
N THR A 12 -46.29 -17.38 15.36
CA THR A 12 -45.22 -18.39 15.41
C THR A 12 -44.72 -18.76 14.02
N LEU A 13 -45.63 -18.93 13.05
CA LEU A 13 -45.26 -19.31 11.68
C LEU A 13 -44.47 -18.21 10.97
N VAL A 14 -44.86 -16.95 11.13
CA VAL A 14 -44.11 -15.79 10.60
C VAL A 14 -42.73 -15.67 11.27
N ALA A 15 -42.64 -15.90 12.58
CA ALA A 15 -41.35 -15.87 13.29
C ALA A 15 -40.42 -16.99 12.82
N LEU A 16 -40.95 -18.20 12.62
CA LEU A 16 -40.17 -19.35 12.16
C LEU A 16 -39.69 -19.18 10.71
N SER A 17 -40.54 -18.64 9.83
CA SER A 17 -40.14 -18.37 8.45
C SER A 17 -39.05 -17.29 8.39
N GLY A 18 -39.15 -16.25 9.23
CA GLY A 18 -38.11 -15.23 9.36
C GLY A 18 -36.79 -15.79 9.85
N ALA A 19 -36.80 -16.58 10.93
CA ALA A 19 -35.60 -17.21 11.45
C ALA A 19 -34.94 -18.14 10.41
N ALA A 20 -35.74 -18.94 9.69
CA ALA A 20 -35.25 -19.80 8.61
C ALA A 20 -34.63 -18.98 7.46
N MET A 21 -35.24 -17.85 7.09
CA MET A 21 -34.75 -16.98 6.03
C MET A 21 -33.44 -16.28 6.41
N VAL A 22 -33.29 -15.86 7.68
CA VAL A 22 -32.04 -15.32 8.22
C VAL A 22 -30.94 -16.40 8.27
N LEU A 23 -31.26 -17.62 8.70
CA LEU A 23 -30.30 -18.73 8.70
C LEU A 23 -29.84 -19.09 7.28
N PHE A 24 -30.77 -19.10 6.32
CA PHE A 24 -30.44 -19.31 4.91
C PHE A 24 -29.58 -18.18 4.35
N PHE A 25 -29.84 -16.93 4.75
CA PHE A 25 -29.01 -15.77 4.41
C PHE A 25 -27.57 -15.93 4.90
N LEU A 26 -27.39 -16.29 6.18
CA LEU A 26 -26.08 -16.52 6.77
C LEU A 26 -25.33 -17.68 6.10
N LEU A 27 -26.05 -18.77 5.78
CA LEU A 27 -25.48 -19.91 5.05
C LEU A 27 -25.03 -19.50 3.63
N SER A 28 -25.80 -18.66 2.95
CA SER A 28 -25.46 -18.18 1.61
C SER A 28 -24.15 -17.37 1.63
N ILE A 29 -24.00 -16.45 2.60
CA ILE A 29 -22.77 -15.67 2.80
C ILE A 29 -21.56 -16.59 3.05
N SER A 30 -21.76 -17.67 3.81
CA SER A 30 -20.70 -18.62 4.15
C SER A 30 -20.23 -19.50 2.97
N THR A 31 -20.98 -19.59 1.86
CA THR A 31 -20.74 -20.60 0.80
C THR A 31 -19.86 -20.12 -0.37
N GLY A 32 -19.42 -18.85 -0.38
CA GLY A 32 -18.29 -18.35 -1.19
C GLY A 32 -18.40 -18.24 -2.73
N ASN A 33 -19.52 -18.53 -3.40
CA ASN A 33 -19.59 -18.60 -4.89
C ASN A 33 -19.97 -17.28 -5.62
N ARG A 34 -19.02 -16.33 -5.74
CA ARG A 34 -19.19 -14.87 -5.99
C ARG A 34 -20.09 -14.37 -7.15
N VAL A 35 -20.45 -15.19 -8.15
CA VAL A 35 -21.02 -14.70 -9.43
C VAL A 35 -22.55 -14.84 -9.55
N GLU A 36 -23.19 -15.74 -8.79
CA GLU A 36 -24.66 -15.85 -8.74
C GLU A 36 -25.30 -14.94 -7.67
N TYR A 37 -24.49 -14.35 -6.78
CA TYR A 37 -24.96 -13.67 -5.56
C TYR A 37 -25.82 -12.43 -5.76
N GLU A 38 -25.54 -11.58 -6.74
CA GLU A 38 -26.15 -10.23 -6.78
C GLU A 38 -27.69 -10.28 -6.91
N ARG A 39 -28.21 -11.21 -7.72
CA ARG A 39 -29.65 -11.35 -7.96
C ARG A 39 -30.38 -12.10 -6.83
N GLN A 40 -29.74 -13.08 -6.19
CA GLN A 40 -30.33 -13.82 -5.08
C GLN A 40 -30.28 -13.04 -3.77
N PHE A 41 -29.26 -12.19 -3.59
CA PHE A 41 -29.11 -11.30 -2.44
C PHE A 41 -30.25 -10.28 -2.38
N GLU A 42 -30.61 -9.66 -3.51
CA GLU A 42 -31.68 -8.68 -3.57
C GLU A 42 -33.03 -9.29 -3.13
N TRP A 43 -33.34 -10.49 -3.61
CA TRP A 43 -34.59 -11.18 -3.25
C TRP A 43 -34.63 -11.62 -1.78
N LEU A 44 -33.50 -12.10 -1.24
CA LEU A 44 -33.39 -12.44 0.18
C LEU A 44 -33.47 -11.22 1.10
N PHE A 45 -32.85 -10.11 0.71
CA PHE A 45 -32.91 -8.85 1.43
C PHE A 45 -34.35 -8.37 1.51
N TRP A 46 -35.04 -8.24 0.37
CA TRP A 46 -36.43 -7.81 0.34
C TRP A 46 -37.36 -8.78 1.08
N GLY A 47 -37.13 -10.08 0.96
CA GLY A 47 -37.89 -11.07 1.73
C GLY A 47 -37.73 -10.90 3.24
N ASN A 48 -36.50 -10.67 3.73
CA ASN A 48 -36.25 -10.36 5.14
C ASN A 48 -36.91 -9.03 5.56
N VAL A 49 -36.86 -8.00 4.71
CA VAL A 49 -37.54 -6.71 4.96
C VAL A 49 -39.05 -6.91 5.11
N VAL A 50 -39.68 -7.69 4.23
CA VAL A 50 -41.12 -8.00 4.30
C VAL A 50 -41.46 -8.75 5.59
N VAL A 51 -40.69 -9.78 5.94
CA VAL A 51 -40.90 -10.55 7.17
C VAL A 51 -40.70 -9.67 8.42
N ALA A 52 -39.65 -8.85 8.43
CA ALA A 52 -39.38 -7.91 9.51
C ALA A 52 -40.54 -6.91 9.67
N ALA A 53 -41.06 -6.37 8.56
CA ALA A 53 -42.22 -5.48 8.59
C ALA A 53 -43.48 -6.17 9.16
N LEU A 54 -43.76 -7.41 8.75
CA LEU A 54 -44.89 -8.20 9.26
C LEU A 54 -44.76 -8.52 10.76
N LEU A 55 -43.59 -8.94 11.21
CA LEU A 55 -43.32 -9.19 12.63
C LEU A 55 -43.45 -7.91 13.45
N THR A 56 -42.88 -6.80 12.97
CA THR A 56 -42.98 -5.50 13.63
C THR A 56 -44.44 -5.10 13.77
N LEU A 57 -45.23 -5.17 12.70
CA LEU A 57 -46.67 -4.89 12.73
C LEU A 57 -47.42 -5.79 13.73
N ALA A 58 -47.16 -7.10 13.71
CA ALA A 58 -47.80 -8.06 14.60
C ALA A 58 -47.49 -7.75 16.08
N ILE A 59 -46.23 -7.43 16.39
CA ILE A 59 -45.79 -7.03 17.73
C ILE A 59 -46.46 -5.73 18.14
N THR A 60 -46.46 -4.70 17.29
CA THR A 60 -47.10 -3.40 17.60
C THR A 60 -48.60 -3.58 17.87
N VAL A 61 -49.30 -4.38 17.07
CA VAL A 61 -50.72 -4.70 17.30
C VAL A 61 -50.94 -5.47 18.60
N ALA A 62 -50.09 -6.44 18.92
CA ALA A 62 -50.17 -7.20 20.17
C ALA A 62 -49.96 -6.31 21.40
N VAL A 63 -48.93 -5.45 21.36
CA VAL A 63 -48.62 -4.47 22.41
C VAL A 63 -49.76 -3.47 22.57
N ALA A 64 -50.26 -2.89 21.48
CA ALA A 64 -51.38 -1.95 21.50
C ALA A 64 -52.64 -2.58 22.12
N ARG A 65 -53.00 -3.81 21.72
CA ARG A 65 -54.12 -4.56 22.30
C ARG A 65 -53.92 -4.82 23.80
N LEU A 66 -52.70 -5.17 24.21
CA LEU A 66 -52.38 -5.40 25.62
C LEU A 66 -52.53 -4.11 26.44
N LEU A 67 -51.98 -2.99 25.96
CA LEU A 67 -52.07 -1.68 26.62
C LEU A 67 -53.53 -1.20 26.73
N LEU A 68 -54.33 -1.38 25.68
CA LEU A 68 -55.76 -1.06 25.70
C LEU A 68 -56.54 -1.92 26.71
N ARG A 69 -56.21 -3.23 26.82
CA ARG A 69 -56.82 -4.12 27.83
C ARG A 69 -56.45 -3.73 29.26
N VAL A 70 -55.21 -3.28 29.48
CA VAL A 70 -54.74 -2.79 30.78
C VAL A 70 -55.43 -1.48 31.17
N ARG A 71 -55.56 -0.53 30.23
CA ARG A 71 -56.32 0.71 30.44
C ARG A 71 -57.80 0.47 30.72
N GLY A 72 -58.42 -0.50 30.05
CA GLY A 72 -59.82 -0.86 30.24
C GLY A 72 -60.11 -1.68 31.52
N GLY A 73 -59.15 -1.82 32.44
CA GLY A 73 -59.37 -2.48 33.74
C GLY A 73 -59.70 -3.97 33.67
N LYS A 74 -59.49 -4.64 32.53
CA LYS A 74 -59.87 -6.05 32.36
C LYS A 74 -59.04 -6.94 33.28
N PHE A 75 -59.73 -7.81 34.03
CA PHE A 75 -59.14 -8.73 34.99
C PHE A 75 -58.07 -9.61 34.30
N GLY A 76 -56.89 -9.77 34.93
CA GLY A 76 -55.76 -10.55 34.40
C GLY A 76 -54.81 -9.81 33.44
N SER A 77 -55.17 -8.64 32.93
CA SER A 77 -54.31 -7.88 31.98
C SER A 77 -52.98 -7.39 32.59
N ARG A 78 -52.98 -7.02 33.88
CA ARG A 78 -51.77 -6.60 34.61
C ARG A 78 -50.78 -7.75 34.78
N MET A 79 -51.26 -8.98 34.96
CA MET A 79 -50.42 -10.16 35.09
C MET A 79 -49.76 -10.51 33.74
N LEU A 80 -50.53 -10.48 32.65
CA LEU A 80 -50.01 -10.65 31.29
C LEU A 80 -48.97 -9.58 30.92
N LEU A 81 -49.20 -8.32 31.31
CA LEU A 81 -48.22 -7.26 31.09
C LEU A 81 -46.91 -7.51 31.82
N ARG A 82 -46.97 -7.87 33.11
CA ARG A 82 -45.77 -8.18 33.90
C ARG A 82 -44.97 -9.33 33.26
N LEU A 83 -45.64 -10.39 32.86
CA LEU A 83 -45.02 -11.54 32.19
C LEU A 83 -44.36 -11.12 30.86
N ALA A 84 -45.08 -10.35 30.04
CA ALA A 84 -44.58 -9.87 28.75
C ALA A 84 -43.33 -8.99 28.90
N VAL A 85 -43.31 -8.09 29.90
CA VAL A 85 -42.15 -7.25 30.20
C VAL A 85 -40.95 -8.10 30.62
N THR A 86 -41.15 -9.09 31.50
CA THR A 86 -40.07 -10.00 31.91
C THR A 86 -39.50 -10.76 30.71
N PHE A 87 -40.37 -11.32 29.85
CA PHE A 87 -39.91 -12.03 28.64
C PHE A 87 -39.18 -11.11 27.66
N ALA A 88 -39.68 -9.90 27.44
CA ALA A 88 -39.02 -8.92 26.58
C ALA A 88 -37.63 -8.56 27.12
N PHE A 89 -37.50 -8.36 28.44
CA PHE A 89 -36.22 -8.07 29.08
C PHE A 89 -35.23 -9.22 28.92
N VAL A 90 -35.67 -10.45 29.25
CA VAL A 90 -34.83 -11.66 29.13
C VAL A 90 -34.41 -11.95 27.69
N GLY A 91 -35.25 -11.61 26.69
CA GLY A 91 -34.92 -11.80 25.28
C GLY A 91 -34.03 -10.70 24.69
N VAL A 92 -34.31 -9.42 24.99
CA VAL A 92 -33.66 -8.28 24.33
C VAL A 92 -32.32 -7.94 24.96
N VAL A 93 -32.21 -7.96 26.29
CA VAL A 93 -31.00 -7.49 26.99
C VAL A 93 -29.75 -8.30 26.62
N PRO A 94 -29.76 -9.63 26.63
CA PRO A 94 -28.60 -10.42 26.20
C PRO A 94 -28.28 -10.20 24.72
N GLY A 95 -29.31 -10.06 23.87
CA GLY A 95 -29.14 -9.81 22.45
C GLY A 95 -28.44 -8.48 22.15
N VAL A 96 -28.87 -7.41 22.81
CA VAL A 96 -28.22 -6.09 22.71
C VAL A 96 -26.79 -6.15 23.23
N LEU A 97 -26.54 -6.81 24.35
CA LEU A 97 -25.19 -6.96 24.91
C LEU A 97 -24.26 -7.71 23.96
N ILE A 98 -24.71 -8.85 23.41
CA ILE A 98 -23.96 -9.61 22.42
C ILE A 98 -23.69 -8.75 21.18
N TYR A 99 -24.70 -8.04 20.68
CA TYR A 99 -24.54 -7.15 19.53
C TYR A 99 -23.50 -6.04 19.79
N THR A 100 -23.57 -5.35 20.94
CA THR A 100 -22.65 -4.25 21.25
C THR A 100 -21.22 -4.76 21.44
N VAL A 101 -21.03 -5.87 22.16
CA VAL A 101 -19.70 -6.47 22.36
C VAL A 101 -19.15 -6.97 21.02
N SER A 102 -19.98 -7.60 20.19
CA SER A 102 -19.56 -8.08 18.88
C SER A 102 -19.16 -6.94 17.96
N TYR A 103 -19.93 -5.84 17.96
CA TYR A 103 -19.60 -4.64 17.19
C TYR A 103 -18.27 -4.02 17.67
N GLN A 104 -18.08 -3.87 18.98
CA GLN A 104 -16.84 -3.36 19.54
C GLN A 104 -15.65 -4.25 19.20
N PHE A 105 -15.82 -5.56 19.29
CA PHE A 105 -14.78 -6.53 18.95
C PHE A 105 -14.44 -6.47 17.47
N VAL A 106 -15.44 -6.48 16.58
CA VAL A 106 -15.22 -6.41 15.12
C VAL A 106 -14.53 -5.09 14.75
N ALA A 107 -15.05 -3.95 15.22
CA ALA A 107 -14.48 -2.64 14.88
C ALA A 107 -13.02 -2.50 15.38
N ARG A 108 -12.72 -2.89 16.63
CA ARG A 108 -11.37 -2.77 17.19
C ARG A 108 -10.41 -3.84 16.69
N SER A 109 -10.89 -5.07 16.47
CA SER A 109 -10.03 -6.14 15.97
C SER A 109 -9.55 -5.80 14.57
N ILE A 110 -10.46 -5.37 13.67
CA ILE A 110 -10.15 -4.89 12.32
C ILE A 110 -9.03 -3.86 12.35
N GLU A 111 -9.19 -2.78 13.10
CA GLU A 111 -8.15 -1.74 13.18
C GLU A 111 -6.80 -2.31 13.63
N SER A 112 -6.79 -3.08 14.73
CA SER A 112 -5.55 -3.58 15.33
C SER A 112 -4.79 -4.56 14.45
N TRP A 113 -5.45 -5.44 13.69
CA TRP A 113 -4.72 -6.38 12.83
C TRP A 113 -4.38 -5.80 11.46
N PHE A 114 -5.16 -4.83 10.97
CA PHE A 114 -4.85 -4.15 9.71
C PHE A 114 -3.65 -3.23 9.86
N ASP A 115 -3.59 -2.41 10.91
CA ASP A 115 -2.48 -1.49 11.15
C ASP A 115 -1.14 -2.21 11.22
N VAL A 116 -1.05 -3.27 12.03
CA VAL A 116 0.20 -4.03 12.20
C VAL A 116 0.66 -4.69 10.88
N LYS A 117 -0.27 -5.18 10.06
CA LYS A 117 0.08 -5.79 8.76
C LYS A 117 0.42 -4.74 7.70
N VAL A 118 -0.25 -3.59 7.71
CA VAL A 118 -0.02 -2.50 6.77
C VAL A 118 1.31 -1.81 7.06
N GLU A 119 1.60 -1.52 8.33
CA GLU A 119 2.90 -1.00 8.76
C GLU A 119 4.03 -1.94 8.37
N GLY A 120 3.92 -3.23 8.71
CA GLY A 120 4.93 -4.22 8.35
C GLY A 120 5.11 -4.38 6.83
N ALA A 121 4.03 -4.27 6.04
CA ALA A 121 4.09 -4.32 4.59
C ALA A 121 4.70 -3.05 3.98
N LEU A 122 4.41 -1.88 4.54
CA LEU A 122 5.01 -0.60 4.13
C LEU A 122 6.49 -0.56 4.46
N ASP A 123 6.89 -0.99 5.66
CA ASP A 123 8.30 -1.12 6.06
C ASP A 123 9.05 -2.09 5.15
N ALA A 124 8.49 -3.28 4.91
CA ALA A 124 9.08 -4.26 4.00
C ALA A 124 9.16 -3.72 2.56
N GLY A 125 8.14 -3.01 2.10
CA GLY A 125 8.11 -2.38 0.78
C GLY A 125 9.15 -1.27 0.65
N LEU A 126 9.30 -0.43 1.67
CA LEU A 126 10.30 0.64 1.72
C LEU A 126 11.72 0.07 1.76
N ALA A 127 11.95 -0.95 2.60
CA ALA A 127 13.22 -1.66 2.68
C ALA A 127 13.57 -2.34 1.35
N LEU A 128 12.60 -2.99 0.69
CA LEU A 128 12.78 -3.61 -0.62
C LEU A 128 13.09 -2.57 -1.70
N GLY A 129 12.38 -1.44 -1.71
CA GLY A 129 12.63 -0.34 -2.64
C GLY A 129 14.04 0.24 -2.48
N ARG A 130 14.46 0.52 -1.24
CA ARG A 130 15.82 0.97 -0.92
C ARG A 130 16.87 -0.05 -1.34
N ALA A 131 16.72 -1.31 -0.95
CA ALA A 131 17.67 -2.37 -1.27
C ALA A 131 17.80 -2.60 -2.79
N THR A 132 16.69 -2.49 -3.53
CA THR A 132 16.69 -2.62 -5.00
C THR A 132 17.46 -1.47 -5.64
N LEU A 133 17.21 -0.23 -5.20
CA LEU A 133 17.91 0.95 -5.72
C LEU A 133 19.41 0.92 -5.36
N GLU A 134 19.76 0.58 -4.12
CA GLU A 134 21.14 0.41 -3.68
C GLU A 134 21.86 -0.70 -4.47
N GLY A 135 21.17 -1.80 -4.73
CA GLY A 135 21.66 -2.90 -5.57
C GLY A 135 22.00 -2.43 -6.99
N GLN A 136 21.09 -1.70 -7.64
CA GLN A 136 21.32 -1.12 -8.97
C GLN A 136 22.52 -0.16 -8.99
N VAL A 137 22.65 0.69 -7.95
CA VAL A 137 23.74 1.65 -7.83
C VAL A 137 25.08 0.95 -7.65
N LYS A 138 25.13 -0.07 -6.80
CA LYS A 138 26.33 -0.87 -6.57
C LYS A 138 26.74 -1.63 -7.83
N GLU A 139 25.78 -2.23 -8.54
CA GLU A 139 26.04 -2.92 -9.81
C GLU A 139 26.58 -1.94 -10.87
N LEU A 140 26.01 -0.74 -10.96
CA LEU A 140 26.53 0.32 -11.83
C LEU A 140 27.96 0.70 -11.47
N GLY A 141 28.28 0.82 -10.17
CA GLY A 141 29.64 1.05 -9.68
C GLY A 141 30.61 -0.03 -10.15
N VAL A 142 30.28 -1.31 -9.96
CA VAL A 142 31.12 -2.45 -10.40
C VAL A 142 31.33 -2.44 -11.92
N LYS A 143 30.27 -2.21 -12.70
CA LYS A 143 30.36 -2.11 -14.17
C LYS A 143 31.22 -0.93 -14.62
N THR A 144 31.12 0.20 -13.91
CA THR A 144 31.91 1.41 -14.18
C THR A 144 33.38 1.20 -13.87
N LEU A 145 33.70 0.51 -12.77
CA LEU A 145 35.08 0.15 -12.43
C LEU A 145 35.70 -0.77 -13.49
N ALA A 146 35.02 -1.85 -13.86
CA ALA A 146 35.49 -2.76 -14.90
C ALA A 146 35.66 -2.06 -16.26
N ALA A 147 34.81 -1.08 -16.56
CA ALA A 147 34.96 -0.23 -17.73
C ALA A 147 36.20 0.69 -17.62
N ALA A 148 36.40 1.34 -16.49
CA ALA A 148 37.54 2.23 -16.25
C ALA A 148 38.88 1.49 -16.36
N GLU A 149 38.98 0.26 -15.84
CA GLU A 149 40.16 -0.60 -15.98
C GLU A 149 40.49 -0.88 -17.45
N ARG A 150 39.48 -1.26 -18.25
CA ARG A 150 39.65 -1.48 -19.71
C ARG A 150 40.08 -0.22 -20.45
N LEU A 151 39.60 0.96 -20.05
CA LEU A 151 40.03 2.23 -20.63
C LEU A 151 41.48 2.58 -20.26
N GLY A 152 41.93 2.17 -19.07
CA GLY A 152 43.33 2.30 -18.66
C GLY A 152 44.29 1.49 -19.53
N ASP A 153 43.89 0.27 -19.91
CA ASP A 153 44.67 -0.60 -20.79
C ASP A 153 44.70 -0.13 -22.26
N ALA A 154 43.67 0.59 -22.72
CA ALA A 154 43.55 1.10 -24.09
C ALA A 154 44.47 2.30 -24.39
N GLY A 155 45.11 2.88 -23.37
CA GLY A 155 46.09 3.96 -23.50
C GLY A 155 45.55 5.38 -23.23
N PRO A 156 46.41 6.41 -23.29
CA PRO A 156 46.07 7.76 -22.85
C PRO A 156 45.12 8.52 -23.78
N VAL A 157 45.13 8.23 -25.08
CA VAL A 157 44.28 8.89 -26.09
C VAL A 157 43.10 7.98 -26.40
N LEU A 158 41.92 8.33 -25.88
CA LEU A 158 40.69 7.58 -26.12
C LEU A 158 39.89 8.18 -27.28
N PRO A 159 39.49 7.38 -28.28
CA PRO A 159 38.64 7.85 -29.36
C PRO A 159 37.21 8.10 -28.84
N PRO A 160 36.51 9.17 -29.27
CA PRO A 160 35.13 9.46 -28.86
C PRO A 160 34.16 8.30 -29.11
N LEU A 161 34.39 7.55 -30.18
CA LEU A 161 33.60 6.38 -30.56
C LEU A 161 33.69 5.24 -29.52
N ALA A 162 34.80 5.10 -28.79
CA ALA A 162 34.93 4.10 -27.74
C ALA A 162 34.04 4.41 -26.53
N LEU A 163 33.87 5.70 -26.19
CA LEU A 163 32.94 6.13 -25.14
C LEU A 163 31.48 5.95 -25.54
N GLU A 164 31.13 6.17 -26.80
CA GLU A 164 29.77 5.94 -27.28
C GLU A 164 29.39 4.45 -27.23
N ARG A 165 30.30 3.57 -27.67
CA ARG A 165 30.12 2.12 -27.53
C ARG A 165 30.01 1.69 -26.07
N LEU A 166 30.79 2.30 -25.18
CA LEU A 166 30.73 2.03 -23.76
C LEU A 166 29.39 2.49 -23.14
N ARG A 167 28.87 3.64 -23.58
CA ARG A 167 27.56 4.14 -23.18
C ARG A 167 26.44 3.17 -23.57
N GLU A 168 26.45 2.70 -24.82
CA GLU A 168 25.49 1.70 -25.30
C GLU A 168 25.62 0.37 -24.54
N GLN A 169 26.85 -0.10 -24.32
CA GLN A 169 27.12 -1.36 -23.60
C GLN A 169 26.66 -1.33 -22.14
N LEU A 170 26.78 -0.17 -21.48
CA LEU A 170 26.34 0.03 -20.10
C LEU A 170 24.86 0.39 -19.99
N ALA A 171 24.15 0.56 -21.12
CA ALA A 171 22.81 1.15 -21.18
C ALA A 171 22.74 2.45 -20.36
N ALA A 172 23.81 3.26 -20.45
CA ALA A 172 23.96 4.50 -19.71
C ALA A 172 23.31 5.66 -20.49
N SER A 173 22.78 6.62 -19.75
CA SER A 173 22.28 7.87 -20.33
C SER A 173 23.44 8.75 -20.78
N ASP A 174 24.45 8.89 -19.92
CA ASP A 174 25.63 9.71 -20.16
C ASP A 174 26.90 9.00 -19.66
N VAL A 175 27.98 9.08 -20.42
CA VAL A 175 29.33 8.66 -20.01
C VAL A 175 30.30 9.81 -20.25
N ALA A 176 31.16 10.11 -19.29
CA ALA A 176 32.14 11.18 -19.42
C ALA A 176 33.48 10.83 -18.77
N ILE A 177 34.56 11.40 -19.26
CA ILE A 177 35.87 11.38 -18.61
C ILE A 177 36.02 12.69 -17.86
N VAL A 178 36.34 12.57 -16.58
CA VAL A 178 36.49 13.68 -15.65
C VAL A 178 37.92 13.73 -15.16
N ASP A 179 38.51 14.92 -15.07
CA ASP A 179 39.84 15.11 -14.50
C ASP A 179 39.82 15.06 -12.96
N ALA A 180 41.00 15.18 -12.34
CA ALA A 180 41.15 15.25 -10.89
C ALA A 180 40.46 16.47 -10.24
N SER A 181 40.17 17.51 -11.03
CA SER A 181 39.49 18.72 -10.61
C SER A 181 37.96 18.59 -10.69
N GLY A 182 37.43 17.58 -11.38
CA GLY A 182 35.99 17.42 -11.64
C GLY A 182 35.53 18.04 -12.97
N GLN A 183 36.42 18.57 -13.80
CA GLN A 183 36.11 19.06 -15.15
C GLN A 183 35.89 17.88 -16.10
N VAL A 184 34.83 17.96 -16.91
CA VAL A 184 34.55 16.97 -17.96
C VAL A 184 35.43 17.27 -19.17
N THR A 185 36.31 16.33 -19.51
CA THR A 185 37.25 16.46 -20.65
C THR A 185 36.71 15.84 -21.93
N LEU A 186 35.91 14.78 -21.80
CA LEU A 186 35.29 14.08 -22.92
C LEU A 186 33.94 13.52 -22.47
N SER A 187 32.92 13.55 -23.32
CA SER A 187 31.59 13.00 -23.00
C SER A 187 30.94 12.34 -24.20
N ALA A 188 30.12 11.34 -23.93
CA ALA A 188 29.29 10.60 -24.87
C ALA A 188 27.89 10.42 -24.23
N GLY A 189 26.83 10.74 -24.97
CA GLY A 189 25.45 10.76 -24.46
C GLY A 189 24.82 12.16 -24.37
N GLY A 190 23.61 12.21 -23.81
CA GLY A 190 22.82 13.42 -23.60
C GLY A 190 21.35 13.26 -24.01
N THR A 191 20.45 13.24 -23.02
CA THR A 191 19.02 13.50 -23.23
C THR A 191 18.58 14.72 -22.44
N ASP A 192 18.09 15.72 -23.19
CA ASP A 192 17.46 16.99 -22.81
C ASP A 192 18.21 17.95 -21.87
N SER A 193 18.52 19.12 -22.46
CA SER A 193 18.89 20.43 -21.85
C SER A 193 20.30 20.68 -21.32
N ALA A 194 21.22 19.71 -21.28
CA ALA A 194 22.64 20.01 -21.04
C ALA A 194 23.54 19.12 -21.88
N LEU A 195 24.08 19.66 -22.97
CA LEU A 195 25.11 19.02 -23.80
C LEU A 195 26.44 18.74 -23.04
N VAL A 196 26.54 19.21 -21.79
CA VAL A 196 27.70 19.02 -20.93
C VAL A 196 27.24 18.31 -19.64
N PRO A 197 27.77 17.13 -19.32
CA PRO A 197 27.48 16.44 -18.07
C PRO A 197 27.78 17.32 -16.86
N ARG A 198 26.82 17.44 -15.93
CA ARG A 198 26.98 18.26 -14.72
C ARG A 198 28.16 17.73 -13.89
N ARG A 199 29.06 18.64 -13.48
CA ARG A 199 30.23 18.37 -12.63
C ARG A 199 29.88 17.41 -11.48
N PRO A 200 30.65 16.34 -11.26
CA PRO A 200 30.40 15.42 -10.17
C PRO A 200 30.55 16.08 -8.80
N ASP A 201 29.85 15.54 -7.81
CA ASP A 201 29.90 16.01 -6.44
C ASP A 201 31.32 15.84 -5.85
N PRO A 202 31.89 16.87 -5.18
CA PRO A 202 33.21 16.78 -4.58
C PRO A 202 33.34 15.70 -3.49
N THR A 203 32.25 15.24 -2.87
CA THR A 203 32.30 14.09 -1.96
C THR A 203 32.50 12.79 -2.72
N LEU A 204 31.80 12.64 -3.86
CA LEU A 204 31.82 11.43 -4.69
C LEU A 204 33.18 11.28 -5.39
N LEU A 205 33.81 12.39 -5.80
CA LEU A 205 35.20 12.39 -6.31
C LEU A 205 36.23 11.96 -5.24
N ARG A 206 36.08 12.45 -4.00
CA ARG A 206 36.99 12.06 -2.90
C ARG A 206 36.85 10.58 -2.55
N GLU A 207 35.61 10.10 -2.51
CA GLU A 207 35.32 8.69 -2.29
C GLU A 207 35.95 7.84 -3.39
N ALA A 208 35.67 8.15 -4.67
CA ALA A 208 36.23 7.44 -5.82
C ALA A 208 37.77 7.44 -5.84
N ARG A 209 38.43 8.49 -5.35
CA ARG A 209 39.89 8.53 -5.21
C ARG A 209 40.39 7.55 -4.15
N SER A 210 39.70 7.43 -3.03
CA SER A 210 40.08 6.53 -1.93
C SER A 210 39.76 5.06 -2.19
N SER A 211 38.59 4.77 -2.78
CA SER A 211 38.06 3.42 -2.98
C SER A 211 38.18 2.91 -4.42
N ARG A 212 38.76 3.72 -5.33
CA ARG A 212 38.76 3.55 -6.80
C ARG A 212 37.40 3.60 -7.48
N VAL A 213 36.30 3.49 -6.75
CA VAL A 213 34.93 3.58 -7.28
C VAL A 213 33.97 4.17 -6.24
N ALA A 214 33.11 5.08 -6.66
CA ALA A 214 32.02 5.61 -5.87
C ALA A 214 30.74 5.66 -6.71
N SER A 215 29.62 5.30 -6.12
CA SER A 215 28.32 5.26 -6.81
C SER A 215 27.21 5.75 -5.90
N ARG A 216 26.33 6.62 -6.39
CA ARG A 216 25.26 7.22 -5.60
C ARG A 216 23.99 7.46 -6.42
N LEU A 217 22.84 7.43 -5.76
CA LEU A 217 21.59 7.92 -6.34
C LEU A 217 21.58 9.45 -6.28
N GLN A 218 21.15 10.08 -7.36
CA GLN A 218 20.97 11.51 -7.47
C GLN A 218 19.55 11.81 -7.97
N GLY A 219 18.91 12.86 -7.45
CA GLY A 219 17.56 13.27 -7.86
C GLY A 219 16.40 12.82 -6.97
N LEU A 220 16.66 12.02 -5.92
CA LEU A 220 15.67 11.77 -4.85
C LEU A 220 15.57 12.94 -3.86
N GLU A 221 16.62 13.76 -3.79
CA GLU A 221 16.76 14.91 -2.91
C GLU A 221 16.91 16.14 -3.81
N SER A 222 15.80 16.72 -4.27
CA SER A 222 15.84 18.00 -4.97
C SER A 222 15.84 19.13 -3.95
N ASP A 223 16.77 20.07 -4.13
CA ASP A 223 16.91 21.36 -3.39
C ASP A 223 15.64 22.25 -3.48
N ALA A 224 14.58 21.77 -4.13
CA ALA A 224 13.30 22.43 -4.35
C ALA A 224 12.09 21.68 -3.74
N GLY A 225 12.31 20.61 -2.96
CA GLY A 225 11.25 19.97 -2.16
C GLY A 225 10.20 19.16 -2.95
N VAL A 226 10.33 19.03 -4.27
CA VAL A 226 9.43 18.19 -5.11
C VAL A 226 10.26 17.13 -5.84
N PRO A 227 10.19 15.85 -5.42
CA PRO A 227 10.87 14.76 -6.13
C PRO A 227 10.14 14.47 -7.45
N THR A 228 10.79 14.78 -8.58
CA THR A 228 10.25 14.42 -9.90
C THR A 228 10.76 13.02 -10.30
N PRO A 229 9.88 12.04 -10.59
CA PRO A 229 10.29 10.67 -10.89
C PRO A 229 11.20 10.53 -12.13
N ASN A 230 11.17 11.50 -13.05
CA ASN A 230 11.99 11.53 -14.25
C ASN A 230 13.42 12.07 -14.01
N ALA A 231 13.73 12.58 -12.80
CA ALA A 231 15.03 13.16 -12.48
C ALA A 231 15.95 12.21 -11.70
N THR A 232 15.46 11.04 -11.27
CA THR A 232 16.25 10.08 -10.49
C THR A 232 17.26 9.36 -11.39
N ARG A 233 18.54 9.58 -11.14
CA ARG A 233 19.65 9.00 -11.91
C ARG A 233 20.66 8.37 -10.94
N ALA A 234 21.12 7.16 -11.25
CA ALA A 234 22.27 6.57 -10.59
C ALA A 234 23.54 7.09 -11.26
N ARG A 235 24.51 7.56 -10.48
CA ARG A 235 25.79 8.06 -10.96
C ARG A 235 26.94 7.30 -10.33
N ALA A 236 27.88 6.83 -11.15
CA ALA A 236 29.09 6.17 -10.71
C ALA A 236 30.33 6.89 -11.25
N LEU A 237 31.37 6.98 -10.41
CA LEU A 237 32.72 7.42 -10.75
C LEU A 237 33.68 6.29 -10.47
N ALA A 238 34.56 5.96 -11.43
CA ALA A 238 35.66 5.04 -11.21
C ALA A 238 36.98 5.64 -11.67
N LEU A 239 38.05 5.39 -10.94
CA LEU A 239 39.40 5.83 -11.30
C LEU A 239 39.90 5.02 -12.50
N ILE A 240 40.36 5.70 -13.55
CA ILE A 240 40.99 5.09 -14.72
C ILE A 240 42.48 4.93 -14.38
N PRO A 241 43.00 3.69 -14.26
CA PRO A 241 44.41 3.49 -13.98
C PRO A 241 45.25 4.01 -15.16
N SER A 242 46.30 4.77 -14.85
CA SER A 242 47.28 5.21 -15.84
C SER A 242 48.57 4.42 -15.67
N ASN A 243 48.93 3.58 -16.64
CA ASN A 243 50.21 2.86 -16.65
C ASN A 243 51.39 3.72 -17.14
N ASN A 244 51.19 5.05 -17.23
CA ASN A 244 52.18 5.96 -17.75
C ASN A 244 52.94 6.63 -16.59
N PHE A 245 54.23 6.36 -16.46
CA PHE A 245 55.11 6.96 -15.45
C PHE A 245 55.53 8.39 -15.87
N ALA A 246 54.56 9.26 -16.12
CA ALA A 246 54.80 10.68 -16.39
C ALA A 246 54.63 11.48 -15.08
N LEU A 247 55.51 12.45 -14.84
CA LEU A 247 55.46 13.34 -13.65
C LEU A 247 54.21 14.25 -13.61
N ASP A 248 53.46 14.34 -14.71
CA ASP A 248 52.17 15.05 -14.85
C ASP A 248 50.99 14.08 -15.09
N ALA A 249 51.07 12.86 -14.54
CA ALA A 249 49.97 11.91 -14.60
C ALA A 249 48.79 12.40 -13.75
N GLN A 250 47.84 13.09 -14.38
CA GLN A 250 46.61 13.54 -13.73
C GLN A 250 45.63 12.37 -13.59
N ASP A 251 45.08 12.20 -12.39
CA ASP A 251 44.03 11.21 -12.14
C ASP A 251 42.84 11.48 -13.05
N ARG A 252 42.42 10.46 -13.81
CA ARG A 252 41.24 10.52 -14.68
C ARG A 252 40.17 9.60 -14.10
N PHE A 253 38.94 10.05 -14.15
CA PHE A 253 37.78 9.32 -13.65
C PHE A 253 36.80 9.07 -14.79
N LEU A 254 36.32 7.84 -14.90
CA LEU A 254 35.19 7.51 -15.74
C LEU A 254 33.91 7.81 -14.95
N MET A 255 33.08 8.70 -15.48
CA MET A 255 31.75 9.02 -14.98
C MET A 255 30.70 8.33 -15.83
N VAL A 256 29.82 7.56 -15.20
CA VAL A 256 28.68 6.93 -15.85
C VAL A 256 27.42 7.36 -15.13
N THR A 257 26.43 7.82 -15.88
CA THR A 257 25.10 8.17 -15.38
C THR A 257 24.07 7.30 -16.05
N GLN A 258 23.25 6.61 -15.26
CA GLN A 258 22.17 5.76 -15.72
C GLN A 258 20.83 6.27 -15.17
N ALA A 259 19.83 6.40 -16.03
CA ALA A 259 18.47 6.71 -15.60
C ALA A 259 17.89 5.52 -14.83
N VAL A 260 17.33 5.79 -13.65
CA VAL A 260 16.56 4.77 -12.92
C VAL A 260 15.23 4.56 -13.67
N PRO A 261 14.76 3.32 -13.87
CA PRO A 261 13.48 3.08 -14.52
C PRO A 261 12.35 3.90 -13.86
N PRO A 262 11.53 4.64 -14.63
CA PRO A 262 10.57 5.58 -14.08
C PRO A 262 9.53 4.89 -13.20
N ASN A 263 9.16 3.65 -13.54
CA ASN A 263 8.25 2.84 -12.73
C ASN A 263 8.84 2.50 -11.35
N LEU A 264 10.14 2.21 -11.28
CA LEU A 264 10.79 1.90 -10.01
C LEU A 264 10.90 3.15 -9.12
N ALA A 265 11.27 4.28 -9.71
CA ALA A 265 11.32 5.56 -9.01
C ALA A 265 9.93 6.00 -8.53
N ALA A 266 8.91 5.91 -9.38
CA ALA A 266 7.52 6.25 -9.02
C ALA A 266 6.99 5.36 -7.89
N ASN A 267 7.22 4.04 -7.97
CA ASN A 267 6.79 3.11 -6.93
C ASN A 267 7.52 3.36 -5.59
N ALA A 268 8.83 3.62 -5.62
CA ALA A 268 9.58 3.92 -4.40
C ALA A 268 9.09 5.21 -3.72
N LEU A 269 8.82 6.27 -4.50
CA LEU A 269 8.27 7.52 -3.98
C LEU A 269 6.84 7.33 -3.44
N ALA A 270 6.01 6.53 -4.12
CA ALA A 270 4.65 6.23 -3.66
C ALA A 270 4.64 5.48 -2.33
N VAL A 271 5.52 4.48 -2.15
CA VAL A 271 5.65 3.74 -0.88
C VAL A 271 6.17 4.66 0.22
N GLN A 272 7.14 5.52 -0.07
CA GLN A 272 7.66 6.49 0.90
C GLN A 272 6.58 7.48 1.35
N ALA A 273 5.78 8.01 0.40
CA ALA A 273 4.68 8.91 0.69
C ALA A 273 3.61 8.22 1.57
N ALA A 274 3.18 7.01 1.18
CA ALA A 274 2.21 6.22 1.94
C ALA A 274 2.70 5.90 3.36
N TYR A 275 3.99 5.56 3.52
CA TYR A 275 4.59 5.33 4.83
C TYR A 275 4.59 6.59 5.70
N SER A 276 4.95 7.74 5.12
CA SER A 276 4.96 9.01 5.86
C SER A 276 3.55 9.45 6.29
N GLU A 277 2.55 9.25 5.43
CA GLU A 277 1.15 9.54 5.76
C GLU A 277 0.62 8.61 6.85
N TYR A 278 0.94 7.32 6.78
CA TYR A 278 0.59 6.35 7.81
C TYR A 278 1.18 6.74 9.17
N GLN A 279 2.48 7.08 9.22
CA GLN A 279 3.15 7.54 10.44
C GLN A 279 2.51 8.82 11.02
N GLN A 280 2.12 9.77 10.16
CA GLN A 280 1.43 10.98 10.62
C GLN A 280 0.06 10.68 11.26
N ARG A 281 -0.69 9.75 10.67
CA ARG A 281 -2.01 9.34 11.21
C ARG A 281 -1.89 8.51 12.49
N ALA A 282 -0.87 7.68 12.61
CA ALA A 282 -0.61 6.90 13.82
C ALA A 282 -0.20 7.76 15.03
N LEU A 283 0.36 8.95 14.79
CA LEU A 283 0.79 9.90 15.82
C LEU A 283 -0.31 10.90 16.24
N ALA A 284 -1.41 10.99 15.49
CA ALA A 284 -2.52 11.94 15.70
C ALA A 284 -3.65 11.33 16.54
#